data_AF-A0A9X2RV14-F1
#
_entry.id   AF-A0A9X2RV14-F1
#
_cell.length_a   1.000
_cell.length_b   1.000
_cell.length_c   1.000
_cell.angle_alpha   90.00
_cell.angle_beta   90.00
_cell.angle_gamma   90.00
#
_symmetry.space_group_name_H-M   'P 1'
#
loop_
_entity.id
_entity.type
_entity.pdbx_description
1 polymer ?
#
loop_
_entity_poly.entity_id
_entity_poly.type
_entity_poly.pdbx_seq_one_letter_code
_entity_poly.pdbx_strand_id
1 'polypeptide(L)'
;MTAPHLSPRQALVLAAAADGVPLSAVATRLGTTRTQVASRLSEAYRALDVLWLPRDERRAEAVRVARRHGLIPAAEQREAA
;
A
#
# COMPACT_ATOMS: atom_id res chain seq x y z
N MET A 1 -8.42 9.12 19.02
CA MET A 1 -7.59 8.71 17.86
C MET A 1 -8.48 7.93 16.92
N THR A 2 -8.75 8.47 15.72
CA THR A 2 -9.60 7.80 14.71
C THR A 2 -8.86 6.58 14.17
N ALA A 3 -9.55 5.45 14.01
CA ALA A 3 -8.94 4.27 13.42
C ALA A 3 -8.48 4.57 11.98
N PRO A 4 -7.29 4.11 11.56
CA PRO A 4 -6.83 4.28 10.19
C PRO A 4 -7.78 3.57 9.23
N HIS A 5 -8.10 4.22 8.11
CA HIS A 5 -9.01 3.69 7.10
C HIS A 5 -8.42 3.87 5.72
N LEU A 6 -8.60 2.87 4.85
CA LEU A 6 -8.25 2.94 3.44
C LEU A 6 -9.50 2.69 2.61
N SER A 7 -9.65 3.43 1.51
CA SER A 7 -10.62 3.02 0.50
C SER A 7 -10.18 1.68 -0.12
N PRO A 8 -11.12 0.88 -0.68
CA PRO A 8 -10.78 -0.38 -1.35
C PRO A 8 -9.70 -0.23 -2.41
N ARG A 9 -9.69 0.90 -3.14
CA ARG A 9 -8.70 1.17 -4.18
C ARG A 9 -7.32 1.53 -3.59
N GLN A 10 -7.26 2.23 -2.47
CA GLN A 10 -6.01 2.52 -1.78
C GLN A 10 -5.41 1.23 -1.17
N ALA A 11 -6.25 0.41 -0.54
CA ALA A 11 -5.86 -0.90 -0.02
C ALA A 11 -5.31 -1.81 -1.13
N LEU A 12 -6.00 -1.90 -2.28
CA LEU A 12 -5.55 -2.68 -3.44
C LEU A 12 -4.19 -2.21 -3.97
N VAL A 13 -4.00 -0.90 -4.12
CA VAL A 13 -2.74 -0.33 -4.60
C VAL A 13 -1.60 -0.57 -3.60
N LEU A 14 -1.86 -0.39 -2.30
CA LEU A 14 -0.88 -0.62 -1.24
C LEU A 14 -0.49 -2.10 -1.15
N ALA A 15 -1.46 -3.01 -1.23
CA ALA A 15 -1.22 -4.45 -1.26
C ALA A 15 -0.38 -4.85 -2.47
N ALA A 16 -0.71 -4.35 -3.67
CA ALA A 16 0.06 -4.63 -4.89
C ALA A 16 1.50 -4.10 -4.83
N ALA A 17 1.77 -3.09 -4.00
CA ALA A 17 3.09 -2.50 -3.80
C ALA A 17 3.87 -3.09 -2.62
N ALA A 18 3.28 -4.03 -1.85
CA ALA A 18 3.81 -4.49 -0.58
C ALA A 18 5.17 -5.20 -0.68
N ASP A 19 5.44 -5.87 -1.80
CA ASP A 19 6.64 -6.72 -1.99
C ASP A 19 7.76 -6.01 -2.74
N GLY A 20 7.87 -4.69 -2.60
CA GLY A 20 8.92 -3.92 -3.26
C GLY A 20 8.68 -3.68 -4.75
N VAL A 21 7.56 -4.15 -5.29
CA VAL A 21 7.20 -4.08 -6.72
C VAL A 21 7.30 -2.63 -7.23
N PRO A 22 7.95 -2.39 -8.39
CA PRO A 22 8.03 -1.05 -8.96
C PRO A 22 6.64 -0.54 -9.36
N LEU A 23 6.40 0.77 -9.18
CA LEU A 23 5.09 1.39 -9.43
C LEU A 23 4.60 1.21 -10.86
N SER A 24 5.50 1.09 -11.84
CA SER A 24 5.15 0.78 -13.23
C SER A 24 4.52 -0.60 -13.37
N ALA A 25 5.07 -1.62 -12.71
CA ALA A 25 4.50 -2.96 -12.74
C ALA A 25 3.15 -3.02 -12.01
N VAL A 26 3.01 -2.30 -10.89
CA VAL A 26 1.70 -2.13 -10.21
C VAL A 26 0.69 -1.46 -11.14
N ALA A 27 1.11 -0.41 -11.85
CA ALA A 27 0.25 0.30 -12.79
C ALA A 27 -0.25 -0.60 -13.93
N THR A 28 0.64 -1.39 -14.52
CA THR A 28 0.27 -2.40 -15.54
C THR A 28 -0.71 -3.42 -15.00
N ARG A 29 -0.44 -4.02 -13.84
CA ARG A 29 -1.32 -5.03 -13.22
C ARG A 29 -2.72 -4.50 -12.92
N LEU A 30 -2.82 -3.21 -12.55
CA LEU A 30 -4.08 -2.58 -12.16
C LEU A 30 -4.76 -1.79 -13.29
N GLY A 31 -4.24 -1.87 -14.53
CA GLY A 31 -4.79 -1.17 -15.70
C GLY A 31 -4.85 0.35 -15.51
N THR A 32 -3.82 0.95 -14.93
CA THR A 32 -3.82 2.36 -14.49
C THR A 32 -2.46 3.01 -14.82
N THR A 33 -2.27 4.30 -14.54
CA THR A 33 -0.99 4.97 -14.77
C THR A 33 -0.10 5.00 -13.53
N ARG A 34 1.21 5.10 -13.73
CA ARG A 34 2.18 5.28 -12.63
C ARG A 34 1.84 6.48 -11.74
N THR A 35 1.39 7.59 -12.33
CA THR A 35 0.97 8.79 -11.59
C THR A 35 -0.23 8.52 -10.70
N GLN A 36 -1.24 7.79 -11.20
CA GLN A 36 -2.42 7.40 -10.41
C GLN A 36 -2.04 6.47 -9.26
N VAL A 37 -1.10 5.54 -9.46
CA VAL A 37 -0.55 4.70 -8.38
C VAL A 37 0.13 5.56 -7.31
N ALA A 38 1.01 6.48 -7.72
CA ALA A 38 1.75 7.35 -6.80
C ALA A 38 0.84 8.28 -5.98
N SER A 39 -0.22 8.81 -6.59
CA SER A 39 -1.24 9.62 -5.91
C SER A 39 -1.95 8.80 -4.83
N ARG A 40 -2.42 7.60 -5.19
CA ARG A 40 -3.13 6.70 -4.26
C ARG A 40 -2.25 6.22 -3.11
N LEU A 41 -0.95 5.97 -3.36
CA LEU A 41 -0.01 5.66 -2.29
C LEU A 41 0.20 6.85 -1.36
N SER A 42 0.30 8.07 -1.90
CA SER A 42 0.43 9.28 -1.07
C SER A 42 -0.79 9.49 -0.17
N GLU A 43 -1.99 9.25 -0.69
CA GLU A 43 -3.23 9.29 0.10
C GLU A 43 -3.25 8.19 1.17
N ALA A 44 -2.87 6.96 0.82
CA ALA A 44 -2.77 5.86 1.78
C ALA A 44 -1.77 6.18 2.90
N TYR A 45 -0.62 6.76 2.59
CA TYR A 45 0.38 7.17 3.59
C TYR A 45 -0.16 8.23 4.54
N ARG A 46 -0.97 9.17 4.06
CA ARG A 46 -1.64 10.15 4.90
C ARG A 46 -2.69 9.49 5.80
N ALA A 47 -3.50 8.59 5.24
CA ALA A 47 -4.57 7.92 5.98
C ALA A 47 -4.05 6.95 7.05
N LEU A 48 -2.85 6.40 6.84
CA LEU A 48 -2.14 5.54 7.81
C LEU A 48 -1.21 6.31 8.74
N ASP A 49 -1.16 7.64 8.61
CA ASP A 49 -0.32 8.54 9.41
C ASP A 49 1.17 8.14 9.44
N VAL A 50 1.76 7.90 8.26
CA VAL A 50 3.18 7.54 8.13
C VAL A 50 4.01 8.60 7.41
N LEU A 51 3.43 9.75 7.06
CA LEU A 51 4.13 10.79 6.28
C LEU A 51 5.31 11.44 7.00
N TRP A 52 5.38 11.32 8.33
CA TRP A 52 6.50 11.80 9.15
C TRP A 52 7.77 10.96 9.00
N LEU A 53 7.66 9.74 8.45
CA LEU A 53 8.81 8.87 8.19
C LEU A 53 9.62 9.31 6.96
N PRO A 54 10.90 8.89 6.86
CA PRO A 54 11.68 8.95 5.63
C PRO A 54 10.99 8.25 4.45
N ARG A 55 11.22 8.75 3.24
CA ARG A 55 10.47 8.33 2.03
C ARG A 55 10.62 6.84 1.73
N ASP A 56 11.81 6.31 1.97
CA ASP A 56 12.21 4.91 1.82
C ASP A 56 11.52 3.99 2.84
N GLU A 57 11.20 4.49 4.03
CA GLU A 57 10.54 3.73 5.09
C GLU A 57 9.01 3.74 4.99
N ARG A 58 8.42 4.84 4.48
CA ARG A 58 6.95 5.05 4.41
C ARG A 58 6.19 3.87 3.85
N ARG A 59 6.69 3.26 2.77
CA ARG A 59 6.01 2.13 2.12
C ARG A 59 5.96 0.90 3.03
N ALA A 60 7.11 0.55 3.63
CA ALA A 60 7.21 -0.62 4.50
C ALA A 60 6.32 -0.45 5.74
N GLU A 61 6.36 0.74 6.34
CA GLU A 61 5.52 1.06 7.50
C GLU A 61 4.03 1.06 7.14
N ALA A 62 3.64 1.68 6.03
CA ALA A 62 2.25 1.70 5.57
C ALA A 62 1.69 0.28 5.40
N VAL A 63 2.46 -0.62 4.77
CA VAL A 63 2.08 -2.03 4.61
C VAL A 63 1.93 -2.71 5.97
N ARG A 64 2.87 -2.46 6.89
CA ARG A 64 2.85 -3.03 8.25
C ARG A 64 1.62 -2.59 9.03
N VAL A 65 1.31 -1.29 9.03
CA VAL A 65 0.13 -0.72 9.69
C VAL A 65 -1.15 -1.27 9.04
N ALA A 66 -1.23 -1.23 7.71
CA ALA A 66 -2.41 -1.73 7.00
C ALA A 66 -2.70 -3.21 7.29
N ARG A 67 -1.67 -4.07 7.35
CA ARG A 67 -1.80 -5.48 7.74
C ARG A 67 -2.24 -5.64 9.20
N ARG A 68 -1.63 -4.89 10.12
CA ARG A 68 -1.98 -4.91 11.55
C ARG A 68 -3.45 -4.57 11.78
N HIS A 69 -4.01 -3.68 10.97
CA HIS A 69 -5.41 -3.27 11.04
C HIS A 69 -6.34 -4.10 10.13
N GLY A 70 -5.85 -5.14 9.46
CA GLY A 70 -6.65 -5.99 8.57
C GLY A 70 -7.13 -5.30 7.29
N LEU A 71 -6.53 -4.17 6.91
CA LEU A 71 -6.92 -3.37 5.74
C LEU A 71 -6.39 -3.96 4.42
N ILE A 72 -5.33 -4.76 4.49
CA ILE A 72 -4.78 -5.53 3.37
C ILE A 72 -4.41 -6.93 3.88
N PRO A 73 -4.38 -7.95 3.01
CA PRO A 73 -3.97 -9.28 3.39
C PRO A 73 -2.59 -9.27 4.06
N ALA A 74 -2.46 -10.09 5.12
CA ALA A 74 -1.14 -10.45 5.62
C ALA A 74 -0.30 -11.02 4.47
N ALA A 75 1.03 -10.97 4.57
CA ALA A 75 1.88 -11.73 3.67
C ALA A 75 1.67 -13.23 3.97
N GLU A 76 0.52 -13.78 3.61
CA GLU A 76 0.33 -15.22 3.60
C GLU A 76 1.14 -15.75 2.42
N GLN A 77 2.17 -16.48 2.83
CA GLN A 77 3.01 -17.42 2.10
C GLN A 77 2.46 -17.73 0.72
N ARG A 78 3.26 -17.42 -0.31
CA ARG A 78 3.07 -17.94 -1.67
C ARG A 78 2.59 -19.38 -1.54
N GLU A 79 1.43 -19.66 -2.11
CA GLU A 79 0.93 -21.00 -2.32
C GLU A 79 2.09 -21.88 -2.80
N ALA A 80 2.55 -22.77 -1.92
CA ALA A 80 3.23 -23.98 -2.32
C ALA A 80 2.15 -24.85 -2.97
N ALA A 81 1.95 -24.65 -4.27
CA ALA A 81 1.23 -25.56 -5.15
C ALA A 81 2.28 -26.41 -5.90
#